data_AF-A0A533HS94-F1
#
_entry.id   AF-A0A533HS94-F1
#
_cell.length_a   1.000
_cell.length_b   1.000
_cell.length_c   1.000
_cell.angle_alpha   90.00
_cell.angle_beta   90.00
_cell.angle_gamma   90.00
#
_symmetry.space_group_name_H-M   'P 1'
#
loop_
_entity.id
_entity.type
_entity.pdbx_description
1 polymer ?
#
loop_
_entity_poly.entity_id
_entity_poly.type
_entity_poly.pdbx_seq_one_letter_code
_entity_poly.pdbx_strand_id
1 'polypeptide(L)'
;DFDTVMDALNDPANRKDLGAFYTPLPYVKEATKLVRQAISSLPKNMDYVILDRCAGTGALEHYLTEEELGHVILNTYEIKEWLVLYNKYIGKVRAIIPPLSIVQANKGNLVTGGDALAEEFLSIPMETDGKHNTLQEIIDDKNVAIIGFENPPYSSELARAQEGNVKSIDKFSYIRKLMSDEFVGDSNHAKDLLNQFVWSFEKYFMRDENDYYILFAPVKYWKSVGLMQKIFINGFLANRGNFKAQESSVLVALWKNDQDNETESITVTAKEIWRDNKKWGTGKGAAVIDVPEDAILKDVKHVTIKKVYKTLGEYYSKKLKTDVLSKIATGYDGKEVPLKSYGKPVYNDNILAVIEASGFGTTPQDIRMTRIAIYHGRGSQVRTNNYAEQTALFVAKQYPQKNWYERD
;
A
#
# COMPACT_ATOMS: atom_id res chain seq x y z
N ASP A 1 12.48 11.30 -27.40
CA ASP A 1 12.53 12.71 -27.81
C ASP A 1 12.18 13.54 -26.58
N PHE A 2 13.20 13.84 -25.78
CA PHE A 2 13.07 14.52 -24.47
C PHE A 2 12.39 15.88 -24.65
N ASP A 3 12.69 16.56 -25.76
CA ASP A 3 12.10 17.82 -26.17
C ASP A 3 10.59 17.68 -26.43
N THR A 4 10.14 16.59 -27.07
CA THR A 4 8.70 16.32 -27.29
C THR A 4 7.94 16.05 -25.99
N VAL A 5 8.58 15.46 -24.98
CA VAL A 5 7.96 15.25 -23.66
C VAL A 5 7.85 16.57 -22.90
N MET A 6 8.87 17.42 -22.98
CA MET A 6 8.86 18.77 -22.39
C MET A 6 7.78 19.66 -23.04
N ASP A 7 7.62 19.59 -24.37
CA ASP A 7 6.54 20.28 -25.09
C ASP A 7 5.15 19.78 -24.68
N ALA A 8 4.98 18.48 -24.47
CA ALA A 8 3.72 17.89 -24.03
C ALA A 8 3.32 18.26 -22.59
N LEU A 9 4.29 18.57 -21.72
CA LEU A 9 4.07 19.00 -20.32
C LEU A 9 3.60 20.47 -20.21
N ASN A 10 3.82 21.26 -21.26
CA ASN A 10 3.35 22.64 -21.36
C ASN A 10 1.86 22.73 -21.78
N ASP A 11 1.23 21.61 -22.18
CA ASP A 11 -0.20 21.55 -22.50
C ASP A 11 -1.07 21.34 -21.23
N PRO A 12 -1.99 22.26 -20.91
CA PRO A 12 -2.93 22.12 -19.79
C PRO A 12 -3.79 20.86 -19.83
N ALA A 13 -4.05 20.28 -21.02
CA ALA A 13 -4.84 19.07 -21.16
C ALA A 13 -4.11 17.81 -20.65
N ASN A 14 -2.79 17.71 -20.87
CA ASN A 14 -1.98 16.58 -20.41
C ASN A 14 -1.78 16.55 -18.88
N ARG A 15 -1.89 17.71 -18.21
CA ARG A 15 -1.88 17.80 -16.73
C ARG A 15 -3.04 17.04 -16.07
N LYS A 16 -4.15 16.84 -16.80
CA LYS A 16 -5.32 16.06 -16.30
C LYS A 16 -5.09 14.54 -16.38
N ASP A 17 -4.37 14.08 -17.41
CA ASP A 17 -4.07 12.65 -17.62
C ASP A 17 -2.87 12.15 -16.82
N LEU A 18 -1.99 13.04 -16.35
CA LEU A 18 -0.93 12.74 -15.36
C LEU A 18 -1.48 12.40 -13.97
N GLY A 19 -2.80 12.42 -13.78
CA GLY A 19 -3.50 12.23 -12.52
C GLY A 19 -3.49 10.79 -11.98
N ALA A 20 -2.40 10.06 -12.06
CA ALA A 20 -2.23 8.82 -11.31
C ALA A 20 -1.57 9.17 -9.97
N PHE A 21 -2.30 8.98 -8.86
CA PHE A 21 -1.79 9.06 -7.47
C PHE A 21 -1.49 10.47 -6.92
N TYR A 22 -2.44 11.41 -7.03
CA TYR A 22 -2.38 12.65 -6.25
C TYR A 22 -2.74 12.39 -4.78
N THR A 23 -1.86 12.78 -3.85
CA THR A 23 -2.13 12.79 -2.40
C THR A 23 -2.86 14.09 -2.02
N PRO A 24 -4.06 14.05 -1.43
CA PRO A 24 -4.79 15.27 -1.07
C PRO A 24 -4.05 16.13 -0.05
N LEU A 25 -3.85 17.40 -0.38
CA LEU A 25 -3.09 18.36 0.44
C LEU A 25 -3.57 18.48 1.90
N PRO A 26 -4.87 18.45 2.24
CA PRO A 26 -5.26 18.48 3.66
C PRO A 26 -4.69 17.30 4.47
N TYR A 27 -4.59 16.11 3.87
CA TYR A 27 -3.93 14.97 4.53
C TYR A 27 -2.41 15.13 4.56
N VAL A 28 -1.79 15.68 3.50
CA VAL A 28 -0.36 15.99 3.49
C VAL A 28 -0.02 16.94 4.63
N LYS A 29 -0.78 18.03 4.79
CA LYS A 29 -0.58 19.03 5.85
C LYS A 29 -0.63 18.41 7.24
N GLU A 30 -1.53 17.46 7.46
CA GLU A 30 -1.62 16.73 8.72
C GLU A 30 -0.44 15.77 8.90
N ALA A 31 -0.01 15.09 7.83
CA ALA A 31 1.13 14.19 7.86
C ALA A 31 2.48 14.92 8.05
N THR A 32 2.62 16.15 7.57
CA THR A 32 3.79 17.00 7.86
C THR A 32 3.98 17.24 9.36
N LYS A 33 2.92 17.20 10.16
CA LYS A 33 3.04 17.26 11.63
C LYS A 33 3.74 16.03 12.18
N LEU A 34 3.55 14.85 11.56
CA LEU A 34 4.24 13.62 11.92
C LEU A 34 5.73 13.67 11.54
N VAL A 35 6.06 14.25 10.38
CA VAL A 35 7.45 14.52 9.98
C VAL A 35 8.15 15.40 11.01
N ARG A 36 7.51 16.52 11.40
CA ARG A 36 8.04 17.42 12.43
C ARG A 36 8.15 16.74 13.80
N GLN A 37 7.22 15.85 14.13
CA GLN A 37 7.30 15.05 15.35
C GLN A 37 8.53 14.13 15.33
N ALA A 38 8.81 13.46 14.20
CA ALA A 38 10.01 12.64 14.02
C ALA A 38 11.30 13.48 14.15
N ILE A 39 11.39 14.61 13.44
CA ILE A 39 12.54 15.53 13.52
C ILE A 39 12.77 16.01 14.96
N SER A 40 11.70 16.43 15.65
CA SER A 40 11.79 16.91 17.03
C SER A 40 12.21 15.85 18.05
N SER A 41 12.10 14.57 17.67
CA SER A 41 12.48 13.43 18.52
C SER A 41 13.96 13.06 18.36
N LEU A 42 14.66 13.64 17.37
CA LEU A 42 16.08 13.37 17.14
C LEU A 42 16.98 14.01 18.21
N PRO A 43 18.14 13.40 18.49
CA PRO A 43 19.18 14.02 19.31
C PRO A 43 19.58 15.40 18.79
N LYS A 44 19.88 16.32 19.70
CA LYS A 44 20.31 17.67 19.35
C LYS A 44 21.58 17.62 18.48
N ASN A 45 21.57 18.33 17.36
CA ASN A 45 22.64 18.41 16.35
C ASN A 45 22.84 17.14 15.51
N MET A 46 21.97 16.13 15.59
CA MET A 46 21.96 15.03 14.63
C MET A 46 21.45 15.55 13.28
N ASP A 47 22.19 15.30 12.19
CA ASP A 47 21.69 15.58 10.85
C ASP A 47 20.64 14.51 10.46
N TYR A 48 19.80 14.82 9.48
CA TYR A 48 18.78 13.90 9.02
C TYR A 48 18.53 14.06 7.53
N VAL A 49 17.92 13.03 6.94
CA VAL A 49 17.32 13.09 5.62
C VAL A 49 15.85 12.70 5.69
N ILE A 50 15.04 13.31 4.82
CA ILE A 50 13.66 12.90 4.57
C ILE A 50 13.65 12.17 3.22
N LEU A 51 13.30 10.90 3.19
CA LEU A 51 13.36 10.07 1.99
C LEU A 51 11.95 9.75 1.47
N ASP A 52 11.66 10.14 0.23
CA ASP A 52 10.50 9.66 -0.52
C ASP A 52 10.95 8.90 -1.77
N ARG A 53 10.89 7.56 -1.73
CA ARG A 53 11.29 6.71 -2.86
C ARG A 53 10.25 6.67 -3.99
N CYS A 54 9.07 7.26 -3.80
CA CYS A 54 7.92 7.16 -4.70
C CYS A 54 7.13 8.48 -4.79
N ALA A 55 7.85 9.61 -4.88
CA ALA A 55 7.30 10.95 -4.75
C ALA A 55 6.27 11.33 -5.82
N GLY A 56 6.30 10.64 -6.97
CA GLY A 56 5.49 11.02 -8.13
C GLY A 56 5.84 12.45 -8.56
N THR A 57 4.89 13.37 -8.43
CA THR A 57 5.08 14.81 -8.72
C THR A 57 5.40 15.65 -7.49
N GLY A 58 5.63 15.00 -6.34
CA GLY A 58 6.08 15.60 -5.09
C GLY A 58 4.97 16.36 -4.36
N ALA A 59 3.89 15.64 -4.06
CA ALA A 59 2.75 16.18 -3.30
C ALA A 59 3.01 16.20 -1.79
N LEU A 60 3.79 15.25 -1.27
CA LEU A 60 4.07 15.13 0.17
C LEU A 60 4.92 16.30 0.68
N GLU A 61 5.75 16.86 -0.18
CA GLU A 61 6.72 17.91 0.13
C GLU A 61 6.09 19.30 0.18
N HIS A 62 4.82 19.45 -0.24
CA HIS A 62 4.17 20.74 -0.45
C HIS A 62 4.16 21.66 0.78
N TYR A 63 4.09 21.10 1.99
CA TYR A 63 4.05 21.87 3.25
C TYR A 63 5.34 21.83 4.07
N LEU A 64 6.41 21.26 3.50
CA LEU A 64 7.74 21.33 4.10
C LEU A 64 8.29 22.76 3.94
N THR A 65 8.99 23.24 4.96
CA THR A 65 9.73 24.52 4.93
C THR A 65 10.96 24.41 4.04
N GLU A 66 11.56 25.54 3.68
CA GLU A 66 12.81 25.55 2.89
C GLU A 66 13.95 24.80 3.61
N GLU A 67 14.02 24.90 4.95
CA GLU A 67 14.98 24.13 5.74
C GLU A 67 14.69 22.64 5.64
N GLU A 68 13.46 22.21 5.97
CA GLU A 68 13.04 20.80 5.86
C GLU A 68 13.28 20.25 4.44
N LEU A 69 12.97 21.01 3.39
CA LEU A 69 13.21 20.64 1.98
C LEU A 69 14.69 20.39 1.70
N GLY A 70 15.60 21.18 2.26
CA GLY A 70 17.05 20.98 2.14
C GLY A 70 17.58 19.66 2.72
N HIS A 71 16.74 18.89 3.42
CA HIS A 71 17.01 17.54 3.90
C HIS A 71 16.31 16.45 3.06
N VAL A 72 15.49 16.79 2.07
CA VAL A 72 14.67 15.84 1.31
C VAL A 72 15.45 15.19 0.16
N ILE A 73 15.27 13.89 -0.01
CA ILE A 73 15.73 13.10 -1.15
C ILE A 73 14.52 12.51 -1.86
N LEU A 74 14.38 12.81 -3.14
CA LEU A 74 13.22 12.45 -3.95
C LEU A 74 13.55 11.45 -5.03
N ASN A 75 12.65 10.50 -5.26
CA ASN A 75 12.71 9.58 -6.39
C ASN A 75 11.32 9.37 -7.01
N THR A 76 11.28 9.20 -8.33
CA THR A 76 10.17 8.57 -9.03
C THR A 76 10.68 7.83 -10.27
N TYR A 77 9.93 6.82 -10.70
CA TYR A 77 10.35 5.90 -11.76
C TYR A 77 9.68 6.19 -13.11
N GLU A 78 8.66 7.08 -13.17
CA GLU A 78 8.00 7.50 -14.42
C GLU A 78 8.58 8.83 -14.94
N ILE A 79 8.94 8.87 -16.22
CA ILE A 79 9.67 10.02 -16.81
C ILE A 79 8.90 11.33 -16.71
N LYS A 80 7.58 11.29 -16.93
CA LYS A 80 6.75 12.50 -16.91
C LYS A 80 6.62 13.06 -15.50
N GLU A 81 6.49 12.19 -14.51
CA GLU A 81 6.46 12.58 -13.10
C GLU A 81 7.81 13.14 -12.68
N TRP A 82 8.90 12.48 -13.08
CA TRP A 82 10.27 12.90 -12.78
C TRP A 82 10.56 14.31 -13.31
N LEU A 83 10.16 14.63 -14.54
CA LEU A 83 10.37 15.97 -15.10
C LEU A 83 9.60 17.06 -14.33
N VAL A 84 8.37 16.77 -13.89
CA VAL A 84 7.59 17.71 -13.07
C VAL A 84 8.22 17.88 -11.69
N LEU A 85 8.63 16.76 -11.07
CA LEU A 85 9.29 16.71 -9.78
C LEU A 85 10.60 17.52 -9.80
N TYR A 86 11.45 17.26 -10.80
CA TYR A 86 12.71 17.95 -11.03
C TYR A 86 12.50 19.45 -11.19
N ASN A 87 11.63 19.89 -12.10
CA ASN A 87 11.35 21.31 -12.32
C ASN A 87 10.82 22.03 -11.06
N LYS A 88 10.09 21.32 -10.19
CA LYS A 88 9.51 21.89 -8.98
C LYS A 88 10.52 22.05 -7.85
N TYR A 89 11.44 21.09 -7.71
CA TYR A 89 12.27 20.92 -6.51
C TYR A 89 13.79 21.01 -6.74
N ILE A 90 14.27 21.05 -7.98
CA ILE A 90 15.71 21.25 -8.25
C ILE A 90 16.22 22.50 -7.54
N GLY A 91 17.37 22.37 -6.86
CA GLY A 91 17.98 23.42 -6.04
C GLY A 91 17.25 23.77 -4.73
N LYS A 92 16.17 23.07 -4.39
CA LYS A 92 15.46 23.22 -3.10
C LYS A 92 15.60 22.00 -2.20
N VAL A 93 15.76 20.83 -2.80
CA VAL A 93 15.90 19.56 -2.08
C VAL A 93 17.36 19.11 -2.01
N ARG A 94 17.69 18.26 -1.03
CA ARG A 94 19.04 17.72 -0.87
C ARG A 94 19.47 16.95 -2.12
N ALA A 95 18.59 16.10 -2.62
CA ALA A 95 18.89 15.32 -3.82
C ALA A 95 17.66 14.85 -4.61
N ILE A 96 17.86 14.61 -5.89
CA ILE A 96 16.90 13.92 -6.77
C ILE A 96 17.58 12.70 -7.40
N ILE A 97 16.89 11.57 -7.33
CA ILE A 97 17.34 10.29 -7.88
C ILE A 97 16.47 9.92 -9.08
N PRO A 98 17.07 9.41 -10.16
CA PRO A 98 18.47 9.58 -10.55
C PRO A 98 18.74 11.02 -11.08
N PRO A 99 20.00 11.45 -11.24
CA PRO A 99 20.38 12.76 -11.76
C PRO A 99 19.92 12.99 -13.21
N LEU A 100 19.74 14.25 -13.61
CA LEU A 100 19.28 14.62 -14.95
C LEU A 100 20.15 14.00 -16.07
N SER A 101 21.47 13.88 -15.85
CA SER A 101 22.40 13.31 -16.83
C SER A 101 22.10 11.84 -17.16
N ILE A 102 21.66 11.05 -16.17
CA ILE A 102 21.20 9.67 -16.39
C ILE A 102 19.84 9.69 -17.08
N VAL A 103 18.95 10.59 -16.66
CA VAL A 103 17.60 10.68 -17.22
C VAL A 103 17.60 11.05 -18.71
N GLN A 104 18.49 11.95 -19.13
CA GLN A 104 18.63 12.37 -20.53
C GLN A 104 19.00 11.23 -21.48
N ALA A 105 19.69 10.20 -20.98
CA ALA A 105 20.05 9.02 -21.76
C ALA A 105 18.92 7.99 -21.88
N ASN A 106 17.78 8.19 -21.19
CA ASN A 106 16.67 7.24 -21.17
C ASN A 106 16.00 7.07 -22.55
N LYS A 107 15.64 5.82 -22.82
CA LYS A 107 14.76 5.45 -23.94
C LYS A 107 13.50 4.81 -23.38
N GLY A 108 12.37 5.52 -23.48
CA GLY A 108 11.06 5.03 -23.04
C GLY A 108 10.41 5.93 -21.99
N ASN A 109 9.39 5.39 -21.32
CA ASN A 109 8.59 6.12 -20.34
C ASN A 109 9.07 5.93 -18.89
N LEU A 110 9.97 4.98 -18.65
CA LEU A 110 10.53 4.72 -17.32
C LEU A 110 11.91 5.33 -17.18
N VAL A 111 12.24 5.73 -15.96
CA VAL A 111 13.52 6.35 -15.62
C VAL A 111 14.52 5.25 -15.24
N THR A 112 15.61 5.09 -16.02
CA THR A 112 16.70 4.17 -15.66
C THR A 112 17.27 4.57 -14.30
N GLY A 113 17.23 3.67 -13.33
CA GLY A 113 17.65 3.92 -11.97
C GLY A 113 16.62 4.62 -11.06
N GLY A 114 15.41 4.88 -11.57
CA GLY A 114 14.30 5.36 -10.75
C GLY A 114 13.50 4.26 -10.04
N ASP A 115 13.75 2.98 -10.34
CA ASP A 115 13.03 1.87 -9.69
C ASP A 115 13.57 1.63 -8.28
N ALA A 116 12.80 2.07 -7.27
CA ALA A 116 13.12 1.91 -5.86
C ALA A 116 13.24 0.45 -5.37
N LEU A 117 12.81 -0.52 -6.19
CA LEU A 117 12.82 -1.95 -5.89
C LEU A 117 13.87 -2.73 -6.69
N ALA A 118 14.71 -2.02 -7.45
CA ALA A 118 15.85 -2.57 -8.17
C ALA A 118 17.09 -2.70 -7.26
N GLU A 119 18.02 -3.57 -7.65
CA GLU A 119 19.25 -3.84 -6.88
C GLU A 119 20.15 -2.61 -6.83
N GLU A 120 20.27 -1.94 -7.97
CA GLU A 120 21.14 -0.78 -8.16
C GLU A 120 20.65 0.48 -7.45
N PHE A 121 19.40 0.54 -6.98
CA PHE A 121 18.76 1.74 -6.43
C PHE A 121 19.57 2.40 -5.31
N LEU A 122 20.18 1.60 -4.43
CA LEU A 122 20.98 2.11 -3.31
C LEU A 122 22.32 2.72 -3.78
N SER A 123 22.84 2.25 -4.91
CA SER A 123 24.16 2.59 -5.43
C SER A 123 24.16 3.64 -6.54
N ILE A 124 22.98 4.00 -7.04
CA ILE A 124 22.85 5.00 -8.10
C ILE A 124 23.30 6.36 -7.59
N PRO A 125 24.15 7.09 -8.35
CA PRO A 125 24.53 8.44 -8.01
C PRO A 125 23.30 9.34 -7.91
N MET A 126 23.33 10.30 -6.98
CA MET A 126 22.29 11.30 -6.81
C MET A 126 22.79 12.66 -7.31
N GLU A 127 21.89 13.49 -7.80
CA GLU A 127 22.18 14.92 -7.99
C GLU A 127 22.03 15.61 -6.63
N THR A 128 23.14 16.00 -5.99
CA THR A 128 23.16 16.39 -4.59
C THR A 128 24.18 17.49 -4.31
N ASP A 129 23.82 18.44 -3.46
CA ASP A 129 24.73 19.43 -2.86
C ASP A 129 25.28 18.95 -1.50
N GLY A 130 24.84 17.77 -1.06
CA GLY A 130 25.29 17.14 0.18
C GLY A 130 26.60 16.36 0.03
N LYS A 131 27.11 15.83 1.15
CA LYS A 131 28.36 15.07 1.19
C LYS A 131 28.25 13.63 0.67
N HIS A 132 27.03 13.07 0.60
CA HIS A 132 26.76 11.70 0.19
C HIS A 132 26.29 11.66 -1.26
N ASN A 133 26.94 10.83 -2.09
CA ASN A 133 26.67 10.70 -3.52
C ASN A 133 25.66 9.58 -3.84
N THR A 134 25.41 8.66 -2.91
CA THR A 134 24.47 7.54 -3.08
C THR A 134 23.62 7.34 -1.82
N LEU A 135 22.50 6.64 -1.94
CA LEU A 135 21.69 6.25 -0.77
C LEU A 135 22.47 5.29 0.15
N GLN A 136 23.33 4.44 -0.42
CA GLN A 136 24.18 3.53 0.36
C GLN A 136 25.10 4.31 1.29
N GLU A 137 25.73 5.39 0.82
CA GLU A 137 26.58 6.24 1.66
C GLU A 137 25.80 6.89 2.82
N ILE A 138 24.52 7.23 2.62
CA ILE A 138 23.64 7.72 3.69
C ILE A 138 23.32 6.60 4.68
N ILE A 139 22.97 5.41 4.18
CA ILE A 139 22.67 4.23 4.99
C ILE A 139 23.87 3.87 5.89
N ASP A 140 25.09 4.02 5.37
CA ASP A 140 26.32 3.73 6.10
C ASP A 140 26.69 4.81 7.13
N ASP A 141 26.18 6.04 7.00
CA ASP A 141 26.44 7.13 7.94
C ASP A 141 25.47 7.11 9.13
N LYS A 142 25.98 6.66 10.29
CA LYS A 142 25.24 6.59 11.57
C LYS A 142 25.00 7.94 12.23
N ASN A 143 25.61 9.03 11.72
CA ASN A 143 25.38 10.37 12.26
C ASN A 143 24.21 11.09 11.57
N VAL A 144 23.61 10.44 10.57
CA VAL A 144 22.46 10.97 9.81
C VAL A 144 21.28 10.06 10.03
N ALA A 145 20.21 10.58 10.61
CA ALA A 145 18.95 9.85 10.76
C ALA A 145 18.19 9.80 9.42
N ILE A 146 17.47 8.71 9.17
CA ILE A 146 16.60 8.54 8.00
C ILE A 146 15.15 8.61 8.45
N ILE A 147 14.41 9.58 7.91
CA ILE A 147 12.98 9.72 8.08
C ILE A 147 12.31 9.41 6.74
N GLY A 148 11.68 8.24 6.61
CA GLY A 148 10.90 7.95 5.41
C GLY A 148 9.59 8.72 5.41
N PHE A 149 9.18 9.24 4.26
CA PHE A 149 7.89 9.90 4.10
C PHE A 149 7.28 9.50 2.75
N GLU A 150 6.43 8.46 2.76
CA GLU A 150 6.04 7.79 1.51
C GLU A 150 4.54 7.56 1.39
N ASN A 151 4.07 7.62 0.15
CA ASN A 151 2.77 7.11 -0.27
C ASN A 151 2.93 6.08 -1.40
N PRO A 152 3.34 4.83 -1.08
CA PRO A 152 3.64 3.84 -2.09
C PRO A 152 2.41 3.44 -2.92
N PRO A 153 2.59 2.96 -4.16
CA PRO A 153 1.49 2.46 -4.97
C PRO A 153 0.76 1.27 -4.31
N TYR A 154 -0.57 1.38 -4.18
CA TYR A 154 -1.41 0.37 -3.52
C TYR A 154 -1.79 -0.82 -4.41
N SER A 155 -1.43 -0.78 -5.69
CA SER A 155 -1.77 -1.84 -6.64
C SER A 155 -0.70 -2.93 -6.62
N SER A 156 -1.13 -4.19 -6.57
CA SER A 156 -0.24 -5.34 -6.84
C SER A 156 0.50 -5.16 -8.16
N GLU A 157 1.72 -5.68 -8.28
CA GLU A 157 2.45 -5.75 -9.57
C GLU A 157 1.59 -6.31 -10.72
N LEU A 158 0.62 -7.17 -10.37
CA LEU A 158 -0.37 -7.79 -11.27
C LEU A 158 -1.30 -6.81 -11.98
N ALA A 159 -1.51 -5.60 -11.45
CA ALA A 159 -2.34 -4.57 -12.08
C ALA A 159 -1.51 -3.64 -12.99
N ARG A 160 -0.19 -3.59 -12.79
CA ARG A 160 0.76 -2.88 -13.66
C ARG A 160 1.15 -3.69 -14.89
N ALA A 161 1.07 -5.02 -14.81
CA ALA A 161 1.18 -5.85 -15.99
C ALA A 161 -0.17 -5.87 -16.72
N GLN A 162 -0.29 -5.11 -17.81
CA GLN A 162 -1.34 -5.37 -18.83
C GLN A 162 -1.23 -6.77 -19.46
N GLU A 163 -0.25 -7.58 -19.03
CA GLU A 163 -0.07 -8.97 -19.40
C GLU A 163 -0.12 -9.82 -18.13
N GLY A 164 -1.16 -10.65 -18.01
CA GLY A 164 -1.50 -11.34 -16.76
C GLY A 164 -0.34 -12.06 -16.07
N ASN A 165 -0.36 -12.06 -14.74
CA ASN A 165 0.49 -12.84 -13.83
C ASN A 165 1.92 -13.10 -14.34
N VAL A 166 2.87 -12.26 -13.95
CA VAL A 166 4.30 -12.62 -14.00
C VAL A 166 4.50 -13.85 -13.09
N LYS A 167 4.46 -15.04 -13.69
CA LYS A 167 4.55 -16.33 -13.00
C LYS A 167 5.98 -16.82 -12.84
N SER A 168 6.92 -16.29 -13.61
CA SER A 168 8.29 -16.77 -13.67
C SER A 168 9.18 -15.95 -12.71
N ILE A 169 9.91 -16.65 -11.85
CA ILE A 169 10.69 -16.07 -10.73
C ILE A 169 11.82 -15.15 -11.25
N ASP A 170 12.39 -15.48 -12.40
CA ASP A 170 13.40 -14.68 -13.11
C ASP A 170 12.93 -13.23 -13.36
N LYS A 171 11.63 -13.03 -13.59
CA LYS A 171 11.01 -11.73 -13.88
C LYS A 171 10.56 -10.96 -12.63
N PHE A 172 10.79 -11.48 -11.43
CA PHE A 172 10.46 -10.73 -10.21
C PHE A 172 11.46 -9.59 -10.00
N SER A 173 10.99 -8.49 -9.40
CA SER A 173 11.87 -7.43 -8.90
C SER A 173 12.89 -7.99 -7.92
N TYR A 174 14.00 -7.28 -7.74
CA TYR A 174 15.05 -7.67 -6.81
C TYR A 174 14.50 -7.80 -5.38
N ILE A 175 13.79 -6.76 -4.92
CA ILE A 175 13.15 -6.77 -3.59
C ILE A 175 12.14 -7.90 -3.44
N ARG A 176 11.32 -8.21 -4.46
CA ARG A 176 10.38 -9.33 -4.39
C ARG A 176 11.09 -10.67 -4.20
N LYS A 177 12.24 -10.88 -4.85
CA LYS A 177 13.03 -12.12 -4.69
C LYS A 177 13.52 -12.24 -3.25
N LEU A 178 14.20 -11.21 -2.74
CA LEU A 178 14.71 -11.20 -1.35
C LEU A 178 13.60 -11.36 -0.31
N MET A 179 12.52 -10.59 -0.46
CA MET A 179 11.39 -10.69 0.44
C MET A 179 10.77 -12.10 0.39
N SER A 180 10.64 -12.72 -0.79
CA SER A 180 10.09 -14.08 -0.90
C SER A 180 10.93 -15.13 -0.18
N ASP A 181 12.26 -14.94 -0.14
CA ASP A 181 13.19 -15.86 0.52
C ASP A 181 13.17 -15.72 2.06
N GLU A 182 12.96 -14.50 2.57
CA GLU A 182 12.90 -14.22 4.02
C GLU A 182 11.49 -14.36 4.62
N PHE A 183 10.43 -14.24 3.81
CA PHE A 183 9.06 -14.20 4.33
C PHE A 183 8.59 -15.55 4.84
N VAL A 184 8.36 -15.64 6.16
CA VAL A 184 7.78 -16.82 6.81
C VAL A 184 6.25 -16.76 6.69
N GLY A 185 5.68 -17.50 5.74
CA GLY A 185 4.22 -17.56 5.57
C GLY A 185 3.78 -17.70 4.12
N ASP A 186 2.66 -17.06 3.76
CA ASP A 186 2.20 -17.05 2.37
C ASP A 186 3.07 -16.12 1.52
N SER A 187 3.89 -16.70 0.63
CA SER A 187 4.74 -15.97 -0.30
C SER A 187 3.96 -15.06 -1.27
N ASN A 188 2.62 -15.19 -1.34
CA ASN A 188 1.79 -14.21 -2.05
C ASN A 188 1.90 -12.81 -1.45
N HIS A 189 2.27 -12.64 -0.18
CA HIS A 189 2.47 -11.33 0.43
C HIS A 189 3.63 -10.55 -0.19
N ALA A 190 4.66 -11.23 -0.70
CA ALA A 190 5.78 -10.58 -1.41
C ALA A 190 5.39 -10.09 -2.83
N LYS A 191 4.24 -10.50 -3.37
CA LYS A 191 3.72 -10.01 -4.66
C LYS A 191 3.06 -8.65 -4.56
N ASP A 192 2.69 -8.25 -3.35
CA ASP A 192 2.03 -6.97 -3.11
C ASP A 192 3.07 -5.86 -3.09
N LEU A 193 2.91 -4.88 -3.98
CA LEU A 193 3.91 -3.84 -4.20
C LEU A 193 4.09 -2.97 -2.95
N LEU A 194 2.99 -2.65 -2.24
CA LEU A 194 3.06 -1.93 -0.98
C LEU A 194 3.90 -2.71 0.03
N ASN A 195 3.68 -4.02 0.16
CA ASN A 195 4.45 -4.84 1.09
C ASN A 195 5.95 -4.83 0.76
N GLN A 196 6.33 -4.82 -0.53
CA GLN A 196 7.74 -4.72 -0.94
C GLN A 196 8.35 -3.36 -0.53
N PHE A 197 7.61 -2.26 -0.69
CA PHE A 197 8.05 -0.94 -0.22
C PHE A 197 8.22 -0.90 1.29
N VAL A 198 7.25 -1.42 2.04
CA VAL A 198 7.31 -1.45 3.52
C VAL A 198 8.47 -2.32 3.99
N TRP A 199 8.59 -3.54 3.47
CA TRP A 199 9.64 -4.48 3.84
C TRP A 199 11.04 -3.93 3.51
N SER A 200 11.23 -3.37 2.31
CA SER A 200 12.52 -2.79 1.94
C SER A 200 12.86 -1.55 2.77
N PHE A 201 11.87 -0.72 3.14
CA PHE A 201 12.10 0.41 4.04
C PHE A 201 12.60 -0.08 5.41
N GLU A 202 11.86 -1.02 6.01
CA GLU A 202 12.18 -1.63 7.29
C GLU A 202 13.56 -2.31 7.28
N LYS A 203 13.93 -2.95 6.18
CA LYS A 203 15.19 -3.70 6.05
C LYS A 203 16.42 -2.80 5.90
N TYR A 204 16.35 -1.77 5.07
CA TYR A 204 17.53 -1.02 4.63
C TYR A 204 17.64 0.39 5.25
N PHE A 205 16.51 0.99 5.62
CA PHE A 205 16.46 2.41 6.00
C PHE A 205 16.11 2.62 7.49
N MET A 206 15.52 1.62 8.14
CA MET A 206 15.30 1.61 9.60
C MET A 206 16.45 0.86 10.30
N ARG A 207 17.57 1.55 10.50
CA ARG A 207 18.86 0.96 10.89
C ARG A 207 19.15 1.09 12.38
N ASP A 208 18.74 2.20 13.00
CA ASP A 208 18.86 2.43 14.45
C ASP A 208 17.65 3.19 15.03
N GLU A 209 17.65 3.41 16.35
CA GLU A 209 16.52 3.99 17.11
C GLU A 209 16.11 5.41 16.69
N ASN A 210 16.95 6.11 15.93
CA ASN A 210 16.67 7.46 15.43
C ASN A 210 16.07 7.47 14.03
N ASP A 211 15.90 6.31 13.39
CA ASP A 211 15.24 6.21 12.09
C ASP A 211 13.71 6.07 12.26
N TYR A 212 12.96 6.78 11.42
CA TYR A 212 11.50 6.85 11.47
C TYR A 212 10.89 6.58 10.10
N TYR A 213 9.61 6.18 10.08
CA TYR A 213 8.87 5.99 8.84
C TYR A 213 7.45 6.52 8.95
N ILE A 214 7.13 7.52 8.12
CA ILE A 214 5.79 8.04 7.91
C ILE A 214 5.23 7.43 6.63
N LEU A 215 4.21 6.59 6.76
CA LEU A 215 3.67 5.79 5.66
C LEU A 215 2.18 6.03 5.48
N PHE A 216 1.77 6.37 4.25
CA PHE A 216 0.39 6.28 3.79
C PHE A 216 0.13 4.89 3.19
N ALA A 217 -0.69 4.07 3.85
CA ALA A 217 -0.99 2.73 3.35
C ALA A 217 -2.28 2.14 3.94
N PRO A 218 -3.00 1.27 3.19
CA PRO A 218 -3.94 0.33 3.78
C PRO A 218 -3.26 -0.46 4.90
N VAL A 219 -3.86 -0.52 6.09
CA VAL A 219 -3.23 -1.05 7.31
C VAL A 219 -2.90 -2.56 7.29
N LYS A 220 -3.28 -3.28 6.21
CA LYS A 220 -3.08 -4.72 6.05
C LYS A 220 -1.63 -5.18 6.30
N TYR A 221 -0.63 -4.35 5.95
CA TYR A 221 0.79 -4.69 6.12
C TYR A 221 1.12 -5.01 7.59
N TRP A 222 0.61 -4.18 8.52
CA TRP A 222 0.78 -4.37 9.96
C TRP A 222 -0.28 -5.32 10.53
N LYS A 223 -1.54 -5.11 10.14
CA LYS A 223 -2.71 -5.77 10.72
C LYS A 223 -2.73 -7.29 10.49
N SER A 224 -2.32 -7.76 9.32
CA SER A 224 -2.50 -9.17 8.91
C SER A 224 -1.27 -9.80 8.26
N VAL A 225 -0.39 -8.99 7.65
CA VAL A 225 0.82 -9.51 6.99
C VAL A 225 1.98 -9.64 7.99
N GLY A 226 1.99 -8.84 9.05
CA GLY A 226 3.03 -8.88 10.08
C GLY A 226 4.29 -8.08 9.76
N LEU A 227 4.24 -7.17 8.77
CA LEU A 227 5.31 -6.20 8.52
C LEU A 227 5.24 -5.03 9.50
N MET A 228 6.33 -4.28 9.63
CA MET A 228 6.42 -3.11 10.51
C MET A 228 6.17 -3.47 11.98
N GLN A 229 6.93 -4.44 12.52
CA GLN A 229 6.90 -4.77 13.95
C GLN A 229 7.74 -3.75 14.75
N LYS A 230 7.32 -2.49 14.61
CA LYS A 230 7.99 -1.30 15.10
C LYS A 230 7.03 -0.50 15.98
N ILE A 231 7.55 0.36 16.86
CA ILE A 231 6.70 1.16 17.74
C ILE A 231 5.85 2.14 16.92
N PHE A 232 4.53 2.01 17.04
CA PHE A 232 3.58 3.00 16.54
C PHE A 232 3.59 4.24 17.44
N ILE A 233 3.93 5.40 16.91
CA ILE A 233 3.99 6.65 17.68
C ILE A 233 2.68 7.42 17.58
N ASN A 234 2.21 7.67 16.35
CA ASN A 234 1.01 8.47 16.10
C ASN A 234 0.50 8.24 14.67
N GLY A 235 -0.74 8.64 14.40
CA GLY A 235 -1.32 8.53 13.07
C GLY A 235 -2.80 8.87 13.00
N PHE A 236 -3.35 8.81 11.79
CA PHE A 236 -4.75 9.06 11.50
C PHE A 236 -5.24 8.20 10.32
N LEU A 237 -6.55 8.06 10.18
CA LEU A 237 -7.15 7.47 8.98
C LEU A 237 -7.57 8.55 8.00
N ALA A 238 -7.15 8.39 6.75
CA ALA A 238 -7.61 9.14 5.60
C ALA A 238 -8.61 8.32 4.78
N ASN A 239 -9.59 8.97 4.17
CA ASN A 239 -10.54 8.30 3.29
C ASN A 239 -9.90 8.05 1.90
N ARG A 240 -9.69 6.78 1.55
CA ARG A 240 -9.13 6.35 0.26
C ARG A 240 -9.92 6.86 -0.95
N GLY A 241 -11.20 7.18 -0.75
CA GLY A 241 -12.06 7.79 -1.76
C GLY A 241 -11.59 9.16 -2.24
N ASN A 242 -10.74 9.86 -1.48
CA ASN A 242 -10.11 11.10 -1.93
C ASN A 242 -8.83 10.87 -2.78
N PHE A 243 -8.40 9.61 -2.95
CA PHE A 243 -7.20 9.21 -3.71
C PHE A 243 -7.55 8.52 -5.04
N LYS A 244 -8.66 8.93 -5.70
CA LYS A 244 -9.20 8.31 -6.94
C LYS A 244 -9.61 6.83 -6.81
N ALA A 245 -9.93 6.37 -5.61
CA ALA A 245 -10.26 4.97 -5.36
C ALA A 245 -11.67 4.81 -4.78
N GLN A 246 -12.08 3.55 -4.57
CA GLN A 246 -13.24 3.26 -3.76
C GLN A 246 -12.94 3.63 -2.29
N GLU A 247 -13.93 4.21 -1.62
CA GLU A 247 -13.85 4.56 -0.20
C GLU A 247 -13.45 3.36 0.66
N SER A 248 -12.37 3.53 1.40
CA SER A 248 -11.90 2.65 2.47
C SER A 248 -10.86 3.41 3.31
N SER A 249 -10.19 2.74 4.24
CA SER A 249 -9.24 3.37 5.15
C SER A 249 -7.81 3.35 4.60
N VAL A 250 -7.14 4.50 4.59
CA VAL A 250 -5.68 4.60 4.48
C VAL A 250 -5.16 5.03 5.85
N LEU A 251 -4.31 4.21 6.46
CA LEU A 251 -3.60 4.60 7.67
C LEU A 251 -2.40 5.46 7.26
N VAL A 252 -2.31 6.64 7.87
CA VAL A 252 -1.12 7.49 7.85
C VAL A 252 -0.47 7.33 9.22
N ALA A 253 0.65 6.62 9.29
CA ALA A 253 1.28 6.22 10.54
C ALA A 253 2.73 6.69 10.60
N LEU A 254 3.13 7.17 11.78
CA LEU A 254 4.52 7.38 12.18
C LEU A 254 5.00 6.18 12.99
N TRP A 255 6.01 5.50 12.46
CA TRP A 255 6.70 4.37 13.09
C TRP A 255 8.10 4.78 13.52
N LYS A 256 8.52 4.37 14.71
CA LYS A 256 9.89 4.52 15.21
C LYS A 256 10.61 3.17 15.13
N ASN A 257 11.88 3.15 14.73
CA ASN A 257 12.67 1.91 14.63
C ASN A 257 13.10 1.32 15.99
N ASP A 258 12.13 0.98 16.80
CA ASP A 258 12.28 0.16 18.00
C ASP A 258 11.40 -1.07 17.81
N GLN A 259 11.90 -2.25 18.16
CA GLN A 259 11.15 -3.49 17.98
C GLN A 259 9.89 -3.51 18.86
N ASP A 260 8.74 -3.81 18.27
CA ASP A 260 7.48 -3.99 18.97
C ASP A 260 6.75 -5.24 18.46
N ASN A 261 6.75 -6.28 19.29
CA ASN A 261 6.04 -7.53 19.04
C ASN A 261 4.83 -7.71 19.97
N GLU A 262 4.52 -6.73 20.82
CA GLU A 262 3.51 -6.84 21.87
C GLU A 262 2.23 -6.07 21.54
N THR A 263 2.32 -5.00 20.74
CA THR A 263 1.15 -4.20 20.38
C THR A 263 0.19 -4.99 19.49
N GLU A 264 -0.98 -5.31 20.04
CA GLU A 264 -2.08 -6.02 19.37
C GLU A 264 -3.13 -5.09 18.77
N SER A 265 -3.15 -3.82 19.16
CA SER A 265 -4.10 -2.84 18.66
C SER A 265 -3.59 -1.42 18.71
N ILE A 266 -3.93 -0.63 17.69
CA ILE A 266 -3.67 0.82 17.64
C ILE A 266 -4.99 1.58 17.53
N THR A 267 -5.08 2.75 18.15
CA THR A 267 -6.25 3.62 18.04
C THR A 267 -5.85 4.93 17.38
N VAL A 268 -6.60 5.30 16.34
CA VAL A 268 -6.33 6.48 15.52
C VAL A 268 -7.63 7.22 15.23
N THR A 269 -7.51 8.50 14.90
CA THR A 269 -8.65 9.32 14.52
C THR A 269 -8.87 9.26 13.01
N ALA A 270 -10.07 8.91 12.59
CA ALA A 270 -10.53 9.06 11.22
C ALA A 270 -10.85 10.53 10.94
N LYS A 271 -10.29 11.05 9.84
CA LYS A 271 -10.40 12.44 9.43
C LYS A 271 -11.11 12.53 8.08
N GLU A 272 -12.02 13.48 7.95
CA GLU A 272 -12.69 13.80 6.69
C GLU A 272 -12.31 15.19 6.22
N ILE A 273 -12.28 15.38 4.90
CA ILE A 273 -12.06 16.69 4.27
C ILE A 273 -13.39 17.45 4.22
N TRP A 274 -13.36 18.71 4.66
CA TRP A 274 -14.50 19.61 4.69
C TRP A 274 -14.14 20.97 4.09
N ARG A 275 -15.09 21.59 3.40
CA ARG A 275 -15.01 22.98 2.94
C ARG A 275 -16.38 23.64 3.09
N ASP A 276 -16.42 24.88 3.55
CA ASP A 276 -17.66 25.65 3.73
C ASP A 276 -18.73 24.87 4.53
N ASN A 277 -18.31 24.20 5.60
CA ASN A 277 -19.15 23.32 6.43
C ASN A 277 -19.86 22.18 5.68
N LYS A 278 -19.32 21.77 4.52
CA LYS A 278 -19.77 20.61 3.77
C LYS A 278 -18.64 19.59 3.63
N LYS A 279 -18.99 18.32 3.81
CA LYS A 279 -18.08 17.19 3.51
C LYS A 279 -17.69 17.23 2.04
N TRP A 280 -16.39 17.13 1.77
CA TRP A 280 -15.88 17.03 0.40
C TRP A 280 -16.24 15.69 -0.21
N GLY A 281 -16.54 15.69 -1.52
CA GLY A 281 -16.90 14.47 -2.23
C GLY A 281 -15.78 13.43 -2.19
N THR A 282 -16.16 12.16 -2.39
CA THR A 282 -15.24 11.01 -2.53
C THR A 282 -15.59 10.21 -3.81
N GLY A 283 -14.63 9.48 -4.37
CA GLY A 283 -14.82 8.65 -5.57
C GLY A 283 -13.85 8.92 -6.72
N LYS A 284 -14.23 8.50 -7.93
CA LYS A 284 -13.36 8.49 -9.12
C LYS A 284 -13.50 9.71 -10.05
N GLY A 285 -14.42 10.64 -9.77
CA GLY A 285 -14.71 11.78 -10.64
C GLY A 285 -13.75 12.97 -10.44
N ALA A 286 -13.48 13.74 -11.50
CA ALA A 286 -12.54 14.88 -11.47
C ALA A 286 -12.83 15.92 -10.36
N ALA A 287 -14.10 16.28 -10.15
CA ALA A 287 -14.51 17.27 -9.13
C ALA A 287 -14.26 16.82 -7.68
N VAL A 288 -14.03 15.52 -7.46
CA VAL A 288 -13.70 14.94 -6.15
C VAL A 288 -12.21 15.09 -5.85
N ILE A 289 -11.39 15.15 -6.91
CA ILE A 289 -9.93 14.99 -6.88
C ILE A 289 -9.24 16.32 -6.61
N ASP A 290 -9.77 17.41 -7.18
CA ASP A 290 -9.23 18.75 -6.99
C ASP A 290 -9.67 19.28 -5.62
N VAL A 291 -9.18 18.64 -4.57
CA VAL A 291 -9.41 19.04 -3.18
C VAL A 291 -8.83 20.45 -3.00
N PRO A 292 -9.66 21.43 -2.62
CA PRO A 292 -9.21 22.80 -2.43
C PRO A 292 -8.19 22.87 -1.29
N GLU A 293 -7.16 23.69 -1.48
CA GLU A 293 -6.08 23.83 -0.51
C GLU A 293 -6.55 24.44 0.83
N ASP A 294 -7.62 25.24 0.79
CA ASP A 294 -8.30 25.83 1.96
C ASP A 294 -9.24 24.85 2.67
N ALA A 295 -9.41 23.62 2.17
CA ALA A 295 -10.18 22.59 2.84
C ALA A 295 -9.49 22.15 4.15
N ILE A 296 -10.32 21.81 5.14
CA ILE A 296 -9.86 21.42 6.47
C ILE A 296 -10.17 19.96 6.76
N LEU A 297 -9.40 19.36 7.67
CA LEU A 297 -9.73 18.05 8.23
C LEU A 297 -10.61 18.21 9.46
N LYS A 298 -11.71 17.43 9.52
CA LYS A 298 -12.51 17.25 10.72
C LYS A 298 -12.39 15.82 11.21
N ASP A 299 -12.25 15.66 12.51
CA ASP A 299 -12.27 14.37 13.18
C ASP A 299 -13.70 13.82 13.17
N VAL A 300 -13.88 12.57 12.75
CA VAL A 300 -15.21 11.96 12.63
C VAL A 300 -15.40 10.71 13.51
N LYS A 301 -14.32 9.99 13.82
CA LYS A 301 -14.39 8.78 14.63
C LYS A 301 -13.02 8.41 15.20
N HIS A 302 -12.96 7.94 16.44
CA HIS A 302 -11.82 7.15 16.91
C HIS A 302 -12.01 5.69 16.56
N VAL A 303 -11.05 5.11 15.85
CA VAL A 303 -11.09 3.74 15.32
C VAL A 303 -9.96 2.94 15.95
N THR A 304 -10.31 1.79 16.53
CA THR A 304 -9.33 0.82 17.03
C THR A 304 -9.11 -0.25 15.97
N ILE A 305 -7.89 -0.33 15.47
CA ILE A 305 -7.43 -1.34 14.52
C ILE A 305 -6.74 -2.44 15.32
N LYS A 306 -7.13 -3.70 15.11
CA LYS A 306 -6.57 -4.85 15.81
C LYS A 306 -5.87 -5.78 14.83
N LYS A 307 -4.73 -6.35 15.23
CA LYS A 307 -4.07 -7.44 14.49
C LYS A 307 -5.03 -8.62 14.34
N VAL A 308 -4.88 -9.34 13.23
CA VAL A 308 -5.65 -10.54 12.90
C VAL A 308 -4.72 -11.64 12.40
N TYR A 309 -4.87 -12.82 12.97
CA TYR A 309 -3.95 -13.95 12.71
C TYR A 309 -4.62 -15.09 11.93
N LYS A 310 -5.95 -15.16 12.00
CA LYS A 310 -6.73 -16.29 11.50
C LYS A 310 -7.86 -15.81 10.60
N THR A 311 -8.08 -16.55 9.52
CA THR A 311 -9.26 -16.34 8.66
C THR A 311 -10.41 -17.23 9.13
N LEU A 312 -11.63 -17.00 8.62
CA LEU A 312 -12.77 -17.88 8.90
C LEU A 312 -12.56 -19.31 8.36
N GLY A 313 -11.55 -19.54 7.53
CA GLY A 313 -11.19 -20.86 7.00
C GLY A 313 -10.86 -21.89 8.07
N GLU A 314 -10.41 -21.49 9.26
CA GLU A 314 -10.16 -22.42 10.37
C GLU A 314 -11.43 -23.11 10.87
N TYR A 315 -12.59 -22.49 10.68
CA TYR A 315 -13.88 -23.01 11.12
C TYR A 315 -14.60 -23.83 10.03
N TYR A 316 -13.95 -24.05 8.89
CA TYR A 316 -14.51 -24.88 7.83
C TYR A 316 -14.63 -26.33 8.28
N SER A 317 -15.79 -26.93 7.98
CA SER A 317 -16.00 -28.36 8.16
C SER A 317 -15.03 -29.15 7.28
N LYS A 318 -14.50 -30.24 7.80
CA LYS A 318 -13.67 -31.15 7.02
C LYS A 318 -14.52 -31.99 6.07
N LYS A 319 -13.91 -32.39 4.95
CA LYS A 319 -14.44 -33.43 4.06
C LYS A 319 -14.46 -34.77 4.79
N LEU A 320 -15.50 -35.55 4.57
CA LEU A 320 -15.70 -36.86 5.17
C LEU A 320 -15.23 -37.97 4.21
N LYS A 321 -14.88 -39.14 4.75
CA LYS A 321 -14.52 -40.31 3.93
C LYS A 321 -15.68 -40.81 3.05
N THR A 322 -16.91 -40.51 3.45
CA THR A 322 -18.14 -40.84 2.72
C THR A 322 -18.46 -39.85 1.60
N ASP A 323 -17.68 -38.77 1.47
CA ASP A 323 -17.86 -37.82 0.38
C ASP A 323 -17.31 -38.43 -0.93
N VAL A 324 -18.06 -38.28 -2.01
CA VAL A 324 -17.63 -38.68 -3.34
C VAL A 324 -17.17 -37.46 -4.14
N LEU A 325 -16.30 -37.66 -5.14
CA LEU A 325 -15.91 -36.58 -6.03
C LEU A 325 -17.12 -36.08 -6.82
N SER A 326 -17.31 -34.77 -6.83
CA SER A 326 -18.36 -34.16 -7.65
C SER A 326 -17.98 -34.23 -9.12
N LYS A 327 -18.97 -34.51 -9.98
CA LYS A 327 -18.82 -34.50 -11.45
C LYS A 327 -19.03 -33.11 -12.05
N ILE A 328 -19.68 -32.23 -11.31
CA ILE A 328 -20.00 -30.86 -11.69
C ILE A 328 -19.53 -29.90 -10.60
N ALA A 329 -19.21 -28.68 -10.98
CA ALA A 329 -18.86 -27.63 -10.05
C ALA A 329 -19.39 -26.28 -10.55
N THR A 330 -19.44 -25.29 -9.67
CA THR A 330 -19.91 -23.95 -10.03
C THR A 330 -18.78 -22.93 -10.04
N GLY A 331 -18.96 -21.88 -10.85
CA GLY A 331 -18.24 -20.62 -10.75
C GLY A 331 -18.67 -19.82 -9.52
N TYR A 332 -18.07 -18.64 -9.34
CA TYR A 332 -18.45 -17.71 -8.26
C TYR A 332 -19.84 -17.10 -8.44
N ASP A 333 -20.38 -17.15 -9.66
CA ASP A 333 -21.75 -16.71 -10.00
C ASP A 333 -22.80 -17.83 -9.85
N GLY A 334 -22.38 -19.01 -9.37
CA GLY A 334 -23.26 -20.17 -9.20
C GLY A 334 -23.57 -20.94 -10.48
N LYS A 335 -23.07 -20.52 -11.64
CA LYS A 335 -23.25 -21.27 -12.90
C LYS A 335 -22.32 -22.45 -12.97
N GLU A 336 -22.76 -23.52 -13.61
CA GLU A 336 -21.93 -24.70 -13.85
C GLU A 336 -20.70 -24.35 -14.69
N VAL A 337 -19.54 -24.86 -14.29
CA VAL A 337 -18.27 -24.71 -15.00
C VAL A 337 -17.52 -26.03 -15.02
N PRO A 338 -16.62 -26.25 -16.00
CA PRO A 338 -15.77 -27.42 -16.00
C PRO A 338 -14.93 -27.53 -14.73
N LEU A 339 -14.78 -28.75 -14.22
CA LEU A 339 -13.85 -29.06 -13.14
C LEU A 339 -12.44 -28.62 -13.52
N LYS A 340 -11.71 -28.01 -12.57
CA LYS A 340 -10.29 -27.73 -12.75
C LYS A 340 -9.47 -28.96 -12.36
N SER A 341 -8.26 -29.06 -12.91
CA SER A 341 -7.28 -30.10 -12.54
C SER A 341 -6.83 -29.99 -11.08
N TYR A 342 -7.08 -28.86 -10.43
CA TYR A 342 -6.77 -28.59 -9.04
C TYR A 342 -8.05 -28.39 -8.23
N GLY A 343 -8.00 -28.81 -6.96
CA GLY A 343 -9.17 -28.85 -6.10
C GLY A 343 -9.91 -30.18 -6.25
N LYS A 344 -10.46 -30.69 -5.14
CA LYS A 344 -11.29 -31.90 -5.13
C LYS A 344 -12.70 -31.53 -4.69
N PRO A 345 -13.54 -30.93 -5.54
CA PRO A 345 -14.95 -30.69 -5.24
C PRO A 345 -15.62 -32.01 -4.84
N VAL A 346 -16.47 -31.98 -3.81
CA VAL A 346 -17.11 -33.19 -3.28
C VAL A 346 -18.62 -33.05 -3.24
N TYR A 347 -19.29 -34.20 -3.24
CA TYR A 347 -20.72 -34.36 -3.11
C TYR A 347 -21.05 -35.42 -2.04
N ASN A 348 -22.14 -35.20 -1.32
CA ASN A 348 -22.81 -36.16 -0.45
C ASN A 348 -24.26 -35.69 -0.28
N ASP A 349 -25.20 -36.61 -0.13
CA ASP A 349 -26.64 -36.29 0.02
C ASP A 349 -26.92 -35.41 1.25
N ASN A 350 -26.09 -35.52 2.29
CA ASN A 350 -26.24 -34.70 3.49
C ASN A 350 -25.64 -33.29 3.37
N ILE A 351 -24.95 -32.95 2.27
CA ILE A 351 -24.45 -31.59 2.01
C ILE A 351 -25.60 -30.75 1.46
N LEU A 352 -25.97 -29.71 2.19
CA LEU A 352 -27.01 -28.74 1.86
C LEU A 352 -26.47 -27.58 1.01
N ALA A 353 -25.23 -27.16 1.26
CA ALA A 353 -24.57 -26.09 0.51
C ALA A 353 -23.04 -26.17 0.69
N VAL A 354 -22.32 -25.40 -0.10
CA VAL A 354 -20.89 -25.13 0.09
C VAL A 354 -20.72 -23.62 0.30
N ILE A 355 -20.07 -23.26 1.40
CA ILE A 355 -19.76 -21.87 1.73
C ILE A 355 -18.26 -21.63 1.55
N GLU A 356 -17.91 -20.53 0.91
CA GLU A 356 -16.55 -20.01 0.93
C GLU A 356 -16.56 -18.62 1.57
N ALA A 357 -15.84 -18.47 2.68
CA ALA A 357 -15.59 -17.24 3.42
C ALA A 357 -14.08 -16.94 3.43
N SER A 358 -13.54 -16.45 2.31
CA SER A 358 -12.10 -16.19 2.14
C SER A 358 -11.63 -14.92 2.86
N GLY A 359 -10.32 -14.76 3.06
CA GLY A 359 -9.73 -13.50 3.51
C GLY A 359 -10.00 -13.10 4.97
N PHE A 360 -9.35 -12.02 5.41
CA PHE A 360 -9.46 -11.48 6.76
C PHE A 360 -10.63 -10.50 6.95
N GLY A 361 -10.99 -9.74 5.91
CA GLY A 361 -12.02 -8.70 6.01
C GLY A 361 -13.43 -9.28 6.14
N THR A 362 -14.29 -8.69 6.96
CA THR A 362 -15.72 -9.07 7.07
C THR A 362 -16.53 -8.39 5.96
N THR A 363 -16.19 -8.67 4.70
CA THR A 363 -16.76 -7.97 3.55
C THR A 363 -17.57 -8.93 2.65
N PRO A 364 -18.63 -8.44 1.98
CA PRO A 364 -19.45 -9.27 1.11
C PRO A 364 -18.73 -9.81 -0.14
N GLN A 365 -17.59 -9.22 -0.54
CA GLN A 365 -16.84 -9.69 -1.71
C GLN A 365 -16.15 -11.03 -1.48
N ASP A 366 -15.92 -11.39 -0.22
CA ASP A 366 -15.17 -12.55 0.23
C ASP A 366 -16.06 -13.71 0.69
N ILE A 367 -17.36 -13.65 0.42
CA ILE A 367 -18.33 -14.67 0.84
C ILE A 367 -19.15 -15.21 -0.33
N ARG A 368 -19.31 -16.54 -0.38
CA ARG A 368 -20.10 -17.26 -1.39
C ARG A 368 -20.84 -18.41 -0.72
N MET A 369 -22.06 -18.68 -1.15
CA MET A 369 -22.81 -19.87 -0.76
C MET A 369 -23.51 -20.45 -2.00
N THR A 370 -23.13 -21.65 -2.38
CA THR A 370 -23.66 -22.35 -3.57
C THR A 370 -24.23 -23.71 -3.17
N ARG A 371 -25.18 -24.23 -3.95
CA ARG A 371 -25.75 -25.57 -3.71
C ARG A 371 -24.72 -26.68 -3.92
N ILE A 372 -23.84 -26.47 -4.89
CA ILE A 372 -22.80 -27.41 -5.35
C ILE A 372 -21.43 -26.80 -5.07
N ALA A 373 -20.41 -27.63 -4.90
CA ALA A 373 -19.04 -27.18 -4.67
C ALA A 373 -18.50 -26.29 -5.81
N ILE A 374 -17.70 -25.28 -5.43
CA ILE A 374 -17.01 -24.37 -6.36
C ILE A 374 -15.87 -25.12 -7.06
N TYR A 375 -15.53 -24.73 -8.30
CA TYR A 375 -14.58 -25.43 -9.19
C TYR A 375 -13.20 -25.73 -8.59
N HIS A 376 -12.71 -24.95 -7.64
CA HIS A 376 -11.41 -25.18 -6.97
C HIS A 376 -11.56 -26.02 -5.68
N GLY A 377 -12.76 -26.47 -5.34
CA GLY A 377 -13.04 -27.39 -4.23
C GLY A 377 -12.62 -26.89 -2.84
N ARG A 378 -12.45 -25.57 -2.68
CA ARG A 378 -12.20 -24.87 -1.41
C ARG A 378 -13.55 -24.46 -0.80
N GLY A 379 -13.54 -24.13 0.49
CA GLY A 379 -14.74 -23.82 1.25
C GLY A 379 -15.20 -24.97 2.14
N SER A 380 -16.19 -24.65 2.96
CA SER A 380 -16.81 -25.51 3.94
C SER A 380 -18.06 -26.21 3.42
N GLN A 381 -18.30 -27.44 3.86
CA GLN A 381 -19.49 -28.21 3.54
C GLN A 381 -20.55 -27.96 4.62
N VAL A 382 -21.63 -27.29 4.22
CA VAL A 382 -22.82 -27.11 5.04
C VAL A 382 -23.63 -28.39 4.97
N ARG A 383 -23.82 -29.07 6.08
CA ARG A 383 -24.50 -30.36 6.20
C ARG A 383 -25.70 -30.26 7.12
N THR A 384 -26.60 -31.23 7.00
CA THR A 384 -27.80 -31.34 7.85
C THR A 384 -27.51 -31.31 9.35
N ASN A 385 -26.32 -31.75 9.78
CA ASN A 385 -25.92 -31.80 11.19
C ASN A 385 -25.05 -30.61 11.65
N ASN A 386 -24.58 -29.74 10.76
CA ASN A 386 -23.68 -28.63 11.11
C ASN A 386 -24.12 -27.27 10.51
N TYR A 387 -25.30 -27.22 9.88
CA TYR A 387 -25.70 -26.05 9.09
C TYR A 387 -25.77 -24.76 9.90
N ALA A 388 -26.14 -24.82 11.18
CA ALA A 388 -26.22 -23.65 12.05
C ALA A 388 -24.83 -23.02 12.27
N GLU A 389 -23.81 -23.84 12.53
CA GLU A 389 -22.43 -23.38 12.72
C GLU A 389 -21.83 -22.84 11.41
N GLN A 390 -22.06 -23.56 10.30
CA GLN A 390 -21.44 -23.21 9.03
C GLN A 390 -22.08 -21.99 8.37
N THR A 391 -23.40 -21.81 8.51
CA THR A 391 -24.07 -20.61 7.98
C THR A 391 -23.74 -19.35 8.78
N ALA A 392 -23.32 -19.46 10.04
CA ALA A 392 -22.82 -18.31 10.81
C ALA A 392 -21.60 -17.65 10.15
N LEU A 393 -20.73 -18.44 9.50
CA LEU A 393 -19.60 -17.91 8.73
C LEU A 393 -20.06 -17.05 7.54
N PHE A 394 -21.15 -17.46 6.89
CA PHE A 394 -21.78 -16.69 5.81
C PHE A 394 -22.33 -15.35 6.30
N VAL A 395 -23.10 -15.39 7.39
CA VAL A 395 -23.72 -14.20 7.98
C VAL A 395 -22.66 -13.21 8.50
N ALA A 396 -21.56 -13.70 9.11
CA ALA A 396 -20.51 -12.86 9.66
C ALA A 396 -19.86 -11.91 8.63
N LYS A 397 -19.75 -12.33 7.36
CA LYS A 397 -19.18 -11.50 6.28
C LYS A 397 -20.20 -10.59 5.59
N GLN A 398 -21.48 -10.73 5.93
CA GLN A 398 -22.56 -9.83 5.49
C GLN A 398 -22.75 -8.63 6.44
N TYR A 399 -21.81 -8.40 7.36
CA TYR A 399 -21.84 -7.24 8.25
C TYR A 399 -21.82 -5.94 7.44
N PRO A 400 -22.83 -5.07 7.57
CA PRO A 400 -22.94 -3.87 6.75
C PRO A 400 -21.93 -2.80 7.18
N GLN A 401 -20.92 -2.55 6.34
CA GLN A 401 -19.97 -1.45 6.51
C GLN A 401 -20.47 -0.20 5.77
N LYS A 402 -21.06 0.74 6.52
CA LYS A 402 -21.66 1.96 5.98
C LYS A 402 -20.65 3.09 5.87
N ASN A 403 -19.71 3.14 6.81
CA ASN A 403 -18.70 4.18 6.84
C ASN A 403 -17.39 3.68 6.21
N TRP A 404 -16.66 4.58 5.54
CA TRP A 404 -15.38 4.24 4.92
C TRP A 404 -14.34 3.76 5.95
N TYR A 405 -14.37 4.30 7.16
CA TYR A 405 -13.47 3.97 8.27
C TYR A 405 -13.82 2.64 8.99
N GLU A 406 -14.89 1.96 8.56
CA GLU A 406 -15.23 0.59 8.99
C GLU A 406 -14.66 -0.47 8.04
N ARG A 407 -14.12 -0.04 6.90
CA ARG A 407 -13.55 -0.90 5.87
C ARG A 407 -12.04 -1.05 6.06
N ASP A 408 -11.56 -2.23 5.69
CA ASP A 408 -10.18 -2.74 5.87
C ASP A 408 -9.76 -3.00 7.33
#